data_AF-A0A0Q4R5B5-F1
#
_entry.id   AF-A0A0Q4R5B5-F1
#
_cell.length_a   1.000
_cell.length_b   1.000
_cell.length_c   1.000
_cell.angle_alpha   90.00
_cell.angle_beta   90.00
_cell.angle_gamma   90.00
#
_symmetry.space_group_name_H-M   'P 1'
#
loop_
_entity.id
_entity.type
_entity.pdbx_description
1 polymer ?
#
loop_
_entity_poly.entity_id
_entity_poly.type
_entity_poly.pdbx_seq_one_letter_code
_entity_poly.pdbx_strand_id
1 'polypeptide(L)' 'MREKLGRYAPPPSADSFSVVDDSARILIMVDEAHRTQGSDMGDNLFEAFPNAARIAFTGTPLKTERHGGRQTVKRFGE' A
#
# COMPACT_ATOMS: atom_id res chain seq x y z
N MET A 1 22.09 5.12 29.91
CA MET A 1 21.42 5.62 28.69
C MET A 1 21.27 4.57 27.57
N ARG A 2 21.38 3.26 27.82
CA ARG A 2 21.27 2.21 26.77
C ARG A 2 20.13 1.20 26.99
N GLU A 3 19.29 1.41 28.01
CA GLU A 3 18.29 0.43 28.45
C GLU A 3 16.84 0.80 28.04
N LYS A 4 16.64 1.97 27.42
CA LYS A 4 15.32 2.49 27.00
C LYS A 4 15.04 2.40 25.50
N LEU A 5 15.74 1.53 24.78
CA LEU A 5 15.39 1.20 23.40
C LEU A 5 14.80 -0.20 23.43
N GLY A 6 13.52 -0.27 23.81
CA GLY A 6 12.72 -1.47 23.66
C GLY A 6 12.92 -1.99 22.25
N ARG A 7 13.32 -3.26 22.13
CA ARG A 7 13.66 -3.95 20.89
C ARG A 7 12.70 -3.50 19.79
N TYR A 8 13.17 -2.63 18.90
CA TYR A 8 12.51 -2.39 17.64
C TYR A 8 12.63 -3.72 16.92
N ALA A 9 11.60 -4.56 17.05
CA ALA A 9 11.47 -5.68 16.15
C ALA A 9 11.58 -5.08 14.75
N PRO A 10 12.33 -5.70 13.82
CA PRO A 10 12.25 -5.27 12.44
C PRO A 10 10.77 -5.19 12.08
N PRO A 11 10.33 -4.13 11.34
CA PRO A 11 8.97 -4.12 10.84
C PRO A 11 8.71 -5.47 10.18
N PRO A 12 7.55 -6.11 10.43
CA PRO A 12 7.28 -7.46 9.96
C PRO A 12 7.71 -7.57 8.49
N SER A 13 8.61 -8.50 8.21
CA SER A 13 9.01 -8.80 6.84
C SER A 13 7.76 -9.20 6.08
N ALA A 14 7.68 -8.78 4.82
CA ALA A 14 6.50 -8.84 3.95
C ALA A 14 6.02 -10.26 3.61
N ASP A 15 5.70 -11.08 4.61
CA ASP A 15 4.81 -12.21 4.42
C ASP A 15 3.44 -11.62 4.08
N SER A 16 2.81 -12.11 3.01
CA SER A 16 1.51 -11.61 2.60
C SER A 16 0.50 -11.87 3.71
N PHE A 17 -0.40 -10.92 3.96
CA PHE A 17 -1.38 -11.06 5.04
C PHE A 17 -2.43 -12.14 4.76
N SER A 18 -2.42 -12.77 3.57
CA SER A 18 -3.54 -13.52 2.99
C SER A 18 -4.84 -12.70 3.01
N VAL A 19 -5.97 -13.27 2.61
CA VAL A 19 -7.25 -12.55 2.67
C VAL A 19 -7.64 -12.34 4.14
N VAL A 20 -7.70 -11.08 4.57
CA VAL A 20 -8.14 -10.69 5.92
C VAL A 20 -9.65 -10.50 5.95
N ASP A 21 -10.19 -9.81 4.94
CA ASP A 21 -11.63 -9.57 4.80
C ASP A 21 -11.98 -9.35 3.31
N ASP A 22 -12.96 -10.09 2.79
CA ASP A 22 -13.40 -10.04 1.39
C ASP A 22 -14.65 -9.15 1.18
N SER A 23 -15.07 -8.40 2.20
CA SER A 23 -16.23 -7.51 2.11
C SER A 23 -16.01 -6.35 1.13
N ALA A 24 -16.98 -6.13 0.25
CA ALA A 24 -17.03 -4.97 -0.63
C ALA A 24 -17.36 -3.64 0.09
N ARG A 25 -17.58 -3.67 1.42
CA ARG A 25 -17.92 -2.48 2.23
C ARG A 25 -16.69 -1.75 2.77
N ILE A 26 -15.50 -2.23 2.46
CA ILE A 26 -14.24 -1.67 2.93
C ILE A 26 -13.80 -0.54 1.99
N LEU A 27 -13.42 0.59 2.56
CA LEU A 27 -12.84 1.73 1.85
C LEU A 27 -11.39 1.92 2.27
N ILE A 28 -10.47 1.90 1.30
CA ILE A 28 -9.06 2.21 1.49
C ILE A 28 -8.80 3.60 0.90
N MET A 29 -8.33 4.52 1.74
CA MET A 29 -7.92 5.87 1.33
C MET A 29 -6.42 6.05 1.55
N VAL A 30 -5.70 6.45 0.50
CA VAL A 30 -4.25 6.67 0.54
C VAL A 30 -3.94 8.13 0.23
N ASP A 31 -3.18 8.78 1.12
CA ASP A 31 -2.59 10.08 0.86
C ASP A 31 -1.16 9.93 0.34
N GLU A 32 -0.72 10.89 -0.47
CA GLU A 32 0.59 10.90 -1.13
C GLU A 32 0.97 9.58 -1.82
N ALA A 33 0.08 9.08 -2.70
CA ALA A 33 0.27 7.84 -3.47
C ALA A 33 1.37 7.92 -4.56
N HIS A 34 2.55 8.46 -4.23
CA HIS A 34 3.74 8.53 -5.07
C HIS A 34 4.87 7.63 -4.52
N ARG A 35 5.00 6.47 -5.15
CA ARG A 35 6.26 5.74 -5.38
C ARG A 35 6.89 4.89 -4.26
N THR A 36 6.86 5.22 -2.97
CA THR A 36 7.75 4.52 -2.01
C THR A 36 7.07 3.77 -0.88
N GLN A 37 5.85 4.16 -0.48
CA GLN A 37 5.11 3.48 0.60
C GLN A 37 4.24 2.31 0.11
N GLY A 38 4.14 2.11 -1.21
CA GLY A 38 3.12 1.25 -1.83
C GLY A 38 3.62 0.07 -2.63
N SER A 39 4.87 -0.40 -2.44
CA SER A 39 5.27 -1.69 -3.03
C SER A 39 4.74 -2.81 -2.14
N ASP A 40 5.51 -3.28 -1.18
CA ASP A 40 5.16 -4.52 -0.48
C ASP A 40 3.99 -4.33 0.50
N MET A 41 3.92 -3.21 1.21
CA MET A 41 2.79 -2.90 2.10
C MET A 41 1.50 -2.58 1.32
N GLY A 42 1.63 -1.92 0.17
CA GLY A 42 0.49 -1.62 -0.69
C GLY A 42 -0.07 -2.89 -1.34
N ASP A 43 0.82 -3.78 -1.78
CA ASP A 43 0.42 -5.06 -2.39
C ASP A 43 -0.22 -5.97 -1.34
N ASN A 44 0.38 -6.08 -0.16
CA ASN A 44 -0.19 -6.80 0.97
C ASN A 44 -1.57 -6.27 1.39
N LEU A 45 -1.77 -4.95 1.39
CA LEU A 45 -3.06 -4.34 1.72
C LEU A 45 -4.13 -4.67 0.68
N PHE A 46 -3.75 -4.72 -0.60
CA PHE A 46 -4.69 -5.05 -1.67
C PHE A 46 -5.00 -6.53 -1.78
N GLU A 47 -4.05 -7.40 -1.42
CA GLU A 47 -4.28 -8.84 -1.27
C GLU A 47 -5.17 -9.13 -0.06
N ALA A 48 -4.95 -8.42 1.06
CA ALA A 48 -5.74 -8.58 2.28
C ALA A 48 -7.22 -8.21 2.12
N PHE A 49 -7.50 -7.24 1.25
CA PHE A 49 -8.83 -6.68 1.02
C PHE A 49 -9.17 -6.65 -0.48
N PRO A 50 -9.47 -7.82 -1.07
CA PRO A 50 -9.59 -7.97 -2.52
C PRO A 50 -10.73 -7.13 -3.12
N ASN A 51 -11.83 -6.95 -2.39
CA ASN A 51 -13.05 -6.27 -2.86
C ASN A 51 -13.22 -4.83 -2.36
N ALA A 52 -12.21 -4.27 -1.66
CA ALA A 52 -12.29 -2.92 -1.13
C ALA A 52 -12.33 -1.87 -2.25
N ALA A 53 -13.13 -0.81 -2.05
CA ALA A 53 -13.03 0.41 -2.85
C ALA A 53 -11.72 1.14 -2.50
N ARG A 54 -11.00 1.65 -3.50
CA ARG A 54 -9.66 2.24 -3.34
C ARG A 54 -9.67 3.66 -3.87
N ILE A 55 -9.30 4.62 -3.03
CA ILE A 55 -9.17 6.03 -3.41
C ILE A 55 -7.78 6.50 -3.01
N ALA A 56 -7.09 7.17 -3.93
CA ALA A 56 -5.76 7.72 -3.67
C ALA A 56 -5.64 9.16 -4.14
N PHE A 57 -5.03 9.99 -3.32
CA PHE A 57 -4.70 11.38 -3.65
C PHE A 57 -3.18 11.54 -3.72
N THR A 58 -2.70 12.34 -4.66
CA THR A 58 -1.28 12.72 -4.72
C THR A 58 -1.07 13.98 -5.53
N GLY A 59 -0.19 14.86 -5.08
CA GLY A 59 0.26 16.03 -5.86
C GLY A 59 1.26 15.69 -6.97
N THR A 60 1.86 14.49 -6.95
CA THR A 60 2.97 14.09 -7.83
C THR A 60 2.72 12.70 -8.47
N PRO A 61 1.69 12.57 -9.32
CA PRO A 61 1.31 11.30 -9.90
C PRO A 61 2.44 10.68 -10.74
N LEU A 62 2.58 9.34 -10.67
CA LEU A 62 3.51 8.60 -11.50
C LEU A 62 2.93 8.45 -12.93
N LYS A 63 3.31 9.37 -13.82
CA LYS A 63 2.82 9.44 -15.21
C LYS A 63 3.69 8.71 -16.24
N THR A 64 4.91 8.28 -15.91
CA THR A 64 5.88 7.78 -16.90
C THR A 64 5.73 6.30 -17.24
N GLU A 65 5.66 5.98 -18.53
CA GLU A 65 5.71 4.61 -19.09
C GLU A 65 7.01 3.86 -18.74
N ARG A 66 8.09 4.59 -18.43
CA ARG A 66 9.39 4.03 -17.97
C ARG A 66 9.29 3.20 -16.69
N HIS A 67 8.17 3.24 -15.97
CA HIS A 67 7.97 2.54 -14.69
C HIS A 67 7.07 1.30 -14.82
N GLY A 68 7.09 0.61 -15.97
CA GLY A 68 6.78 -0.82 -16.08
C GLY A 68 5.56 -1.32 -15.30
N GLY A 69 4.42 -0.61 -15.35
CA GLY A 69 3.18 -1.01 -14.67
C GLY A 69 2.86 -0.33 -13.33
N ARG A 70 3.77 0.47 -12.74
CA ARG A 70 3.54 1.17 -11.44
C ARG A 70 2.89 2.55 -11.59
N GLN A 71 2.09 2.75 -12.62
CA GLN A 71 1.35 4.02 -12.81
C GLN A 71 0.26 4.13 -11.74
N THR A 72 0.09 5.32 -11.17
CA THR A 72 -0.93 5.58 -10.14
C THR A 72 -2.33 5.17 -10.63
N VAL A 73 -2.66 5.49 -11.88
CA VAL A 73 -3.94 5.13 -12.52
C VAL A 73 -4.13 3.61 -12.64
N LYS A 74 -3.07 2.85 -12.96
CA LYS A 74 -3.17 1.38 -13.03
C LYS A 74 -3.43 0.73 -11.67
N ARG A 75 -3.07 1.41 -10.59
CA ARG A 75 -3.14 0.88 -9.22
C ARG A 75 -4.44 1.26 -8.51
N PHE A 76 -5.00 2.42 -8.83
CA PHE A 76 -6.16 2.99 -8.13
C PHE A 76 -7.39 3.24 -9.04
N GLY A 77 -7.26 3.13 -10.36
CA GLY A 77 -8.33 3.45 -11.31
C GLY A 77 -8.28 4.90 -11.81
N GLU A 78 -9.27 5.25 -12.64
CA GLU A 78 -9.57 6.64 -13.04
C GLU A 78 -10.37 7.39 -11.96
#